data_AF-A0A929PKP7-F1
#
_entry.id   AF-A0A929PKP7-F1
#
_cell.length_a   1.000
_cell.length_b   1.000
_cell.length_c   1.000
_cell.angle_alpha   90.00
_cell.angle_beta   90.00
_cell.angle_gamma   90.00
#
_symmetry.space_group_name_H-M   'P 1'
#
loop_
_entity.id
_entity.type
_entity.pdbx_description
1 polymer ?
#
loop_
_entity_poly.entity_id
_entity_poly.type
_entity_poly.pdbx_seq_one_letter_code
_entity_poly.pdbx_strand_id
1 'polypeptide(L)'
;MLFIASCAKDEVKPYDHPFFHIMVDNKGEIDVLSNRKDTVDYKVYLSAQLQFEPITVQYEVQVGDGLKEGRDFDLITEGTTLTFPQGIFERPVRIAWKESTLDPAKNNTLIIRLLSNSKNFTMGLPGPDQLQKQLVITKK
;
A
#
# COMPACT_ATOMS: atom_id res chain seq x y z
N MET A 1 46.92 -7.40 -37.50
CA MET A 1 45.59 -7.84 -37.03
C MET A 1 45.63 -7.78 -35.52
N LEU A 2 45.17 -6.67 -34.93
CA LEU A 2 45.22 -6.43 -33.49
C LEU A 2 43.77 -6.51 -32.99
N PHE A 3 43.52 -7.44 -32.07
CA PHE A 3 42.19 -7.77 -31.55
C PHE A 3 41.65 -6.61 -30.73
N ILE A 4 40.50 -6.07 -31.15
CA ILE A 4 39.72 -5.14 -30.35
C ILE A 4 38.95 -6.00 -29.34
N ALA A 5 39.41 -6.02 -28.09
CA ALA A 5 38.64 -6.58 -27.00
C ALA A 5 37.47 -5.63 -26.70
N SER A 6 36.30 -5.93 -27.27
CA SER A 6 35.05 -5.33 -26.84
C SER A 6 34.77 -5.84 -25.42
N CYS A 7 34.86 -4.96 -24.42
CA CYS A 7 34.17 -5.20 -23.15
C CYS A 7 32.69 -5.37 -23.50
N ALA A 8 32.20 -6.61 -23.40
CA ALA A 8 30.78 -6.85 -23.26
C ALA A 8 30.35 -6.05 -22.03
N LYS A 9 29.76 -4.87 -22.25
CA LYS A 9 28.90 -4.26 -21.25
C LYS A 9 27.84 -5.32 -21.02
N ASP A 10 27.90 -5.99 -19.87
CA ASP A 10 26.76 -6.73 -19.36
C ASP A 10 25.56 -5.82 -19.58
N GLU A 11 24.65 -6.24 -20.45
CA GLU A 11 23.38 -5.58 -20.63
C GLU A 11 22.76 -5.55 -19.25
N VAL A 12 22.80 -4.37 -18.61
CA VAL A 12 22.12 -4.15 -17.34
C VAL A 12 20.66 -4.36 -17.68
N LYS A 13 20.17 -5.59 -17.46
CA LYS A 13 18.76 -5.89 -17.57
C LYS A 13 18.08 -4.89 -16.65
N PRO A 14 17.24 -3.98 -17.18
CA PRO A 14 16.53 -3.04 -16.34
C PRO A 14 15.82 -3.83 -15.25
N TYR A 15 15.85 -3.30 -14.04
CA TYR A 15 15.17 -3.92 -12.92
C TYR A 15 13.67 -3.97 -13.22
N ASP A 16 13.19 -5.15 -13.62
CA ASP A 16 11.83 -5.38 -14.13
C ASP A 16 11.09 -6.37 -13.23
N HIS A 17 11.19 -6.16 -11.92
CA HIS A 17 10.47 -6.96 -10.93
C HIS A 17 9.25 -6.18 -10.45
N PRO A 18 8.05 -6.47 -10.98
CA PRO A 18 6.86 -5.74 -10.61
C PRO A 18 6.46 -6.02 -9.15
N PHE A 19 5.93 -4.99 -8.50
CA PHE A 19 5.52 -5.08 -7.09
C PHE A 19 4.35 -4.15 -6.76
N PHE A 20 3.62 -4.50 -5.70
CA PHE A 20 2.59 -3.66 -5.10
C PHE A 20 3.05 -3.13 -3.74
N HIS A 21 2.78 -1.87 -3.45
CA HIS A 21 3.10 -1.27 -2.14
C HIS A 21 2.06 -0.22 -1.74
N ILE A 22 2.04 0.15 -0.46
CA ILE A 22 1.19 1.19 0.10
C ILE A 22 2.01 2.11 0.98
N MET A 23 1.87 3.42 0.80
CA MET A 23 2.60 4.41 1.55
C MET A 23 1.86 5.74 1.61
N VAL A 24 2.26 6.58 2.57
CA VAL A 24 1.93 8.01 2.60
C VAL A 24 3.24 8.75 2.84
N ASP A 25 3.58 9.70 1.97
CA ASP A 25 4.82 10.49 2.04
C ASP A 25 6.09 9.63 2.22
N ASN A 26 6.17 8.54 1.44
CA ASN A 26 7.24 7.52 1.49
C ASN A 26 7.33 6.73 2.81
N LYS A 27 6.33 6.82 3.68
CA LYS A 27 6.27 6.10 4.97
C LYS A 27 5.25 4.97 4.93
N GLY A 28 5.62 3.85 5.54
CA GLY A 28 4.71 2.73 5.86
C GLY A 28 4.02 2.90 7.22
N GLU A 29 4.30 3.99 7.94
CA GLU A 29 3.69 4.32 9.22
C GLU A 29 3.46 5.83 9.30
N ILE A 30 2.26 6.24 9.69
CA ILE A 30 1.86 7.64 9.82
C ILE A 30 0.98 7.86 11.04
N ASP A 31 0.87 9.14 11.42
CA ASP A 31 -0.09 9.60 12.41
C ASP A 31 -1.21 10.39 11.77
N VAL A 32 -2.41 10.29 12.34
CA VAL A 32 -3.54 11.18 12.04
C VAL A 32 -4.11 11.75 13.34
N LEU A 33 -4.55 13.00 13.29
CA LEU A 33 -5.04 13.69 14.49
C LEU A 33 -6.38 13.12 14.97
N SER A 34 -6.58 13.08 16.29
CA SER A 34 -7.84 12.69 16.92
C SER A 34 -9.02 13.59 16.56
N ASN A 35 -8.76 14.85 16.22
CA ASN A 35 -9.77 15.83 15.78
C ASN A 35 -10.00 15.87 14.25
N ARG A 36 -9.42 14.93 13.51
CA ARG A 36 -9.53 14.87 12.05
C ARG A 36 -10.98 14.56 11.61
N LYS A 37 -11.47 15.27 10.58
CA LYS A 37 -12.84 15.20 10.04
C LYS A 37 -12.86 15.29 8.51
N ASP A 38 -12.09 14.45 7.85
CA ASP A 38 -11.97 14.41 6.39
C ASP A 38 -12.03 12.97 5.89
N THR A 39 -12.14 12.82 4.57
CA THR A 39 -12.03 11.53 3.90
C THR A 39 -10.70 11.46 3.16
N VAL A 40 -9.97 10.38 3.36
CA VAL A 40 -8.61 10.21 2.86
C VAL A 40 -8.52 8.96 1.99
N ASP A 41 -7.83 9.09 0.86
CA ASP A 41 -7.51 8.00 -0.05
C ASP A 41 -6.11 7.47 0.23
N TYR A 42 -6.03 6.30 0.87
CA TYR A 42 -4.77 5.58 1.07
C TYR A 42 -4.49 4.70 -0.14
N LYS A 43 -3.57 5.15 -0.99
CA LYS A 43 -3.33 4.54 -2.30
C LYS A 43 -2.42 3.32 -2.21
N VAL A 44 -2.87 2.22 -2.80
CA VAL A 44 -2.04 1.08 -3.15
C VAL A 44 -1.52 1.30 -4.56
N TYR A 45 -0.21 1.17 -4.74
CA TYR A 45 0.50 1.44 -5.98
C TYR A 45 0.99 0.13 -6.61
N LEU A 46 0.94 0.08 -7.94
CA LEU A 46 1.59 -0.92 -8.78
C LEU A 46 2.83 -0.28 -9.41
N SER A 47 4.00 -0.82 -9.11
CA SER A 47 5.22 -0.54 -9.86
C SER A 47 5.47 -1.68 -10.83
N ALA A 48 5.23 -1.44 -12.11
CA ALA A 48 5.39 -2.43 -13.18
C ALA A 48 5.40 -1.73 -14.54
N GLN A 49 5.77 -2.47 -15.59
CA GLN A 49 5.42 -2.08 -16.96
C GLN A 49 3.90 -2.08 -17.18
N LEU A 50 3.45 -1.52 -18.30
CA LEU A 50 2.03 -1.53 -18.68
C LEU A 50 1.49 -2.96 -18.68
N GLN A 51 0.44 -3.17 -17.89
CA GLN A 51 -0.28 -4.44 -17.81
C GLN A 51 -1.47 -4.38 -18.76
N PHE A 52 -1.63 -5.40 -19.60
CA PHE A 52 -2.72 -5.49 -20.58
C PHE A 52 -3.97 -6.20 -20.03
N GLU A 53 -3.85 -6.87 -18.89
CA GLU A 53 -4.94 -7.56 -18.20
C GLU A 53 -5.17 -6.93 -16.82
N PRO A 54 -6.42 -6.87 -16.33
CA PRO A 54 -6.69 -6.43 -14.97
C PRO A 54 -5.96 -7.29 -13.92
N ILE A 55 -5.50 -6.64 -12.86
CA ILE A 55 -4.85 -7.31 -11.72
C ILE A 55 -5.69 -7.08 -10.47
N THR A 56 -5.91 -8.12 -9.69
CA THR A 56 -6.60 -8.01 -8.40
C THR A 56 -5.59 -8.13 -7.28
N VAL A 57 -5.68 -7.26 -6.27
CA VAL A 57 -4.90 -7.29 -5.04
C VAL A 57 -5.85 -7.61 -3.88
N GLN A 58 -5.53 -8.64 -3.11
CA GLN A 58 -6.21 -8.93 -1.85
C GLN A 58 -5.55 -8.15 -0.72
N TYR A 59 -6.36 -7.54 0.12
CA TYR A 59 -5.92 -6.78 1.29
C TYR A 59 -6.86 -7.00 2.48
N GLU A 60 -6.38 -6.66 3.67
CA GLU A 60 -7.19 -6.62 4.89
C GLU A 60 -7.02 -5.26 5.58
N VAL A 61 -8.04 -4.89 6.35
CA VAL A 61 -7.98 -3.77 7.30
C VAL A 61 -8.06 -4.34 8.71
N GLN A 62 -7.02 -4.12 9.49
CA GLN A 62 -6.96 -4.52 10.89
C GLN A 62 -7.13 -3.30 11.78
N VAL A 63 -8.05 -3.38 12.73
CA VAL A 63 -8.42 -2.26 13.60
C VAL A 63 -8.02 -2.62 15.03
N GLY A 64 -7.21 -1.76 15.65
CA GLY A 64 -6.84 -1.88 17.05
C GLY A 64 -8.04 -1.67 17.98
N ASP A 65 -7.96 -2.21 19.19
CA ASP A 65 -9.03 -2.22 20.19
C ASP A 65 -9.38 -0.83 20.77
N GLY A 66 -8.57 0.18 20.47
CA GLY A 66 -8.83 1.58 20.77
C GLY A 66 -9.79 2.26 19.79
N LEU A 67 -9.90 1.74 18.55
CA LEU A 67 -10.73 2.29 17.50
C LEU A 67 -12.00 1.47 17.25
N LYS A 68 -13.05 2.15 16.79
CA LYS A 68 -14.34 1.58 16.45
C LYS A 68 -14.91 2.26 15.21
N GLU A 69 -15.24 1.44 14.21
CA GLU A 69 -15.95 1.89 13.01
C GLU A 69 -17.33 2.45 13.38
N GLY A 70 -17.79 3.48 12.67
CA GLY A 70 -19.00 4.25 13.00
C GLY A 70 -18.76 5.35 14.04
N ARG A 71 -17.77 5.19 14.94
CA ARG A 71 -17.40 6.17 15.97
C ARG A 71 -16.19 7.01 15.55
N ASP A 72 -15.08 6.37 15.22
CA ASP A 72 -13.78 7.04 15.03
C ASP A 72 -13.41 7.18 13.55
N PHE A 73 -13.95 6.30 12.71
CA PHE A 73 -13.80 6.29 11.27
C PHE A 73 -14.95 5.51 10.63
N ASP A 74 -15.13 5.65 9.33
CA ASP A 74 -15.90 4.74 8.48
C ASP A 74 -14.99 4.24 7.34
N LEU A 75 -14.98 2.92 7.10
CA LEU A 75 -14.30 2.35 5.94
C LEU A 75 -15.20 2.47 4.72
N ILE A 76 -14.85 3.39 3.80
CA ILE A 76 -15.67 3.68 2.62
C ILE A 76 -15.40 2.69 1.48
N THR A 77 -14.16 2.22 1.34
CA THR A 77 -13.86 1.15 0.38
C THR A 77 -14.30 -0.19 0.97
N GLU A 78 -15.42 -0.70 0.49
CA GLU A 78 -15.97 -1.99 0.90
C GLU A 78 -15.20 -3.18 0.28
N GLY A 79 -15.25 -4.32 0.98
CA GLY A 79 -14.64 -5.57 0.55
C GLY A 79 -13.14 -5.67 0.85
N THR A 80 -12.52 -6.73 0.32
CA THR A 80 -11.11 -7.09 0.59
C THR A 80 -10.27 -7.15 -0.67
N THR A 81 -10.79 -6.67 -1.81
CA THR A 81 -10.13 -6.79 -3.11
C THR A 81 -10.09 -5.46 -3.84
N LEU A 82 -8.90 -5.03 -4.26
CA LEU A 82 -8.71 -3.92 -5.18
C LEU A 82 -8.49 -4.46 -6.59
N THR A 83 -9.32 -4.04 -7.54
CA THR A 83 -9.10 -4.31 -8.96
C THR A 83 -8.37 -3.14 -9.60
N PHE A 84 -7.24 -3.42 -10.24
CA PHE A 84 -6.45 -2.51 -11.07
C PHE A 84 -6.78 -2.80 -12.54
N PRO A 85 -7.59 -1.96 -13.21
CA PRO A 85 -7.83 -2.09 -14.64
C PRO A 85 -6.55 -1.88 -15.45
N GLN A 86 -6.61 -2.25 -16.73
CA GLN A 86 -5.53 -1.98 -17.69
C GLN A 86 -5.12 -0.50 -17.64
N GLY A 87 -3.81 -0.25 -17.54
CA GLY A 87 -3.23 1.10 -17.51
C GLY A 87 -3.43 1.89 -16.22
N ILE A 88 -4.06 1.31 -15.19
CA ILE A 88 -4.24 1.95 -13.88
C ILE A 88 -3.21 1.39 -12.90
N PHE A 89 -2.42 2.28 -12.30
CA PHE A 89 -1.31 1.93 -11.42
C PHE A 89 -1.54 2.28 -9.95
N GLU A 90 -2.69 2.84 -9.60
CA GLU A 90 -3.04 3.15 -8.21
C GLU A 90 -4.52 2.90 -7.93
N ARG A 91 -4.82 2.39 -6.73
CA ARG A 91 -6.19 2.17 -6.24
C ARG A 91 -6.30 2.60 -4.77
N PRO A 92 -7.34 3.37 -4.41
CA PRO A 92 -7.49 3.85 -3.04
C PRO A 92 -8.24 2.86 -2.15
N VAL A 93 -7.76 2.73 -0.91
CA VAL A 93 -8.59 2.35 0.24
C VAL A 93 -9.00 3.65 0.94
N ARG A 94 -10.29 3.95 0.91
CA ARG A 94 -10.86 5.22 1.37
C ARG A 94 -11.39 5.08 2.78
N ILE A 95 -10.97 6.00 3.64
CA ILE A 95 -11.39 6.05 5.05
C ILE A 95 -11.89 7.45 5.35
N ALA A 96 -13.08 7.56 5.93
CA ALA A 96 -13.60 8.80 6.49
C ALA A 96 -13.23 8.86 7.97
N TRP A 97 -12.37 9.79 8.36
CA TRP A 97 -12.01 10.01 9.76
C TRP A 97 -13.04 10.88 10.46
N LYS A 98 -13.35 10.53 11.71
CA LYS A 98 -14.26 11.29 12.57
C LYS A 98 -13.50 11.83 13.77
N GLU A 99 -13.87 13.00 14.27
CA GLU A 99 -13.33 13.45 15.55
C GLU A 99 -13.79 12.52 16.67
N SER A 100 -12.87 12.13 17.55
CA SER A 100 -13.17 11.23 18.66
C SER A 100 -12.20 11.41 19.82
N THR A 101 -12.69 11.34 21.06
CA THR A 101 -11.82 11.19 22.24
C THR A 101 -11.27 9.76 22.29
N LEU A 102 -9.94 9.64 22.36
CA LEU A 102 -9.24 8.35 22.36
C LEU A 102 -8.78 7.96 23.77
N ASP A 103 -8.70 6.66 24.01
CA ASP A 103 -8.04 6.10 25.19
C ASP A 103 -6.55 5.89 24.86
N PRO A 104 -5.61 6.65 25.45
CA PRO A 104 -4.19 6.54 25.13
C PRO A 104 -3.57 5.22 25.59
N ALA A 105 -4.26 4.43 26.44
CA ALA A 105 -3.78 3.13 26.88
C ALA A 105 -4.17 1.98 25.92
N LYS A 106 -5.01 2.25 24.90
CA LYS A 106 -5.46 1.26 23.92
C LYS A 106 -4.72 1.36 22.60
N ASN A 107 -4.83 0.32 21.78
CA ASN A 107 -4.27 0.32 20.45
C ASN A 107 -5.14 1.16 19.50
N ASN A 108 -4.75 2.42 19.27
CA ASN A 108 -5.44 3.35 18.38
C ASN A 108 -4.96 3.27 16.91
N THR A 109 -4.58 2.07 16.44
CA THR A 109 -4.08 1.86 15.07
C THR A 109 -5.14 1.31 14.13
N LEU A 110 -5.03 1.68 12.86
CA LEU A 110 -5.66 1.02 11.73
C LEU A 110 -4.56 0.63 10.75
N ILE A 111 -4.52 -0.65 10.36
CA ILE A 111 -3.49 -1.19 9.47
C ILE A 111 -4.15 -1.66 8.18
N ILE A 112 -3.70 -1.14 7.04
CA ILE A 112 -4.05 -1.66 5.71
C ILE A 112 -2.91 -2.59 5.29
N ARG A 113 -3.16 -3.90 5.21
CA ARG A 113 -2.13 -4.90 4.85
C ARG A 113 -2.44 -5.55 3.51
N LEU A 114 -1.45 -5.56 2.62
CA LEU A 114 -1.51 -6.24 1.34
C LEU A 114 -1.16 -7.73 1.51
N LEU A 115 -1.98 -8.63 0.98
CA LEU A 115 -1.89 -10.07 1.21
C LEU A 115 -1.36 -10.83 -0.01
N SER A 116 -2.03 -10.70 -1.15
CA SER A 116 -1.66 -11.36 -2.40
C SER A 116 -2.14 -10.57 -3.62
N ASN A 117 -1.69 -10.96 -4.81
CA ASN A 117 -2.22 -10.45 -6.07
C ASN A 117 -2.33 -11.57 -7.12
N SER A 118 -3.18 -11.39 -8.13
CA SER A 118 -3.48 -12.41 -9.14
C SER A 118 -2.33 -12.73 -10.10
N LYS A 119 -1.26 -11.94 -10.11
CA LYS A 119 -0.08 -12.14 -10.97
C LYS A 119 1.14 -12.66 -10.21
N ASN A 120 1.01 -12.92 -8.91
CA ASN A 120 2.12 -13.31 -8.02
C ASN A 120 3.29 -12.31 -8.04
N PHE A 121 3.00 -11.02 -8.25
CA PHE A 121 3.99 -9.96 -8.12
C PHE A 121 4.42 -9.78 -6.66
N THR A 122 5.58 -9.17 -6.46
CA THR A 122 6.11 -8.93 -5.12
C THR A 122 5.17 -8.01 -4.33
N MET A 123 5.07 -8.24 -3.01
CA MET A 123 4.27 -7.45 -2.10
C MET A 123 5.20 -6.66 -1.17
N GLY A 124 5.01 -5.35 -1.13
CA GLY A 124 5.97 -4.40 -0.55
C GLY A 124 7.09 -4.04 -1.52
N LEU A 125 7.96 -3.15 -1.06
CA LEU A 125 9.20 -2.82 -1.73
C LEU A 125 10.06 -4.09 -1.87
N PRO A 126 10.73 -4.27 -3.02
CA PRO A 126 11.58 -5.43 -3.21
C PRO A 126 12.71 -5.51 -2.19
N GLY A 127 12.91 -6.70 -1.63
CA GLY A 127 13.87 -6.96 -0.56
C GLY A 127 13.31 -7.95 0.45
N PRO A 128 14.14 -8.45 1.38
CA PRO A 128 13.70 -9.43 2.40
C PRO A 128 12.67 -8.84 3.37
N ASP A 129 12.75 -7.54 3.64
CA ASP A 129 11.94 -6.88 4.67
C ASP A 129 10.51 -6.53 4.20
N GLN A 130 10.27 -6.53 2.89
CA GLN A 130 8.96 -6.21 2.30
C GLN A 130 8.36 -4.92 2.85
N LEU A 131 9.18 -3.87 3.01
CA LEU A 131 8.74 -2.57 3.50
C LEU A 131 7.55 -2.06 2.70
N GLN A 132 6.63 -1.31 3.32
CA GLN A 132 5.43 -0.79 2.65
C GLN A 132 4.49 -1.87 2.07
N LYS A 133 4.60 -3.13 2.50
CA LYS A 133 3.54 -4.15 2.33
C LYS A 133 2.29 -3.84 3.16
N GLN A 134 2.45 -3.01 4.19
CA GLN A 134 1.36 -2.50 5.00
C GLN A 134 1.57 -1.01 5.29
N LEU A 135 0.45 -0.31 5.53
CA LEU A 135 0.43 1.04 6.07
C LEU A 135 -0.19 0.98 7.46
N VAL A 136 0.59 1.39 8.47
CA VAL A 136 0.13 1.54 9.86
C VAL A 136 -0.28 3.00 10.07
N ILE A 137 -1.51 3.22 10.51
CA ILE A 137 -2.08 4.54 10.74
C ILE A 137 -2.43 4.65 12.21
N THR A 138 -1.70 5.47 12.96
CA THR A 138 -1.96 5.70 14.38
C THR A 138 -2.79 6.97 14.54
N LYS A 139 -3.95 6.86 15.18
CA LYS A 139 -4.77 8.03 15.52
C LYS A 139 -4.38 8.54 16.91
N LYS A 140 -4.10 9.84 17.05
CA LYS A 140 -3.69 10.46 18.32
C LYS A 140 -4.18 11.89 18.48
#